data_AF-A0A0U3A6W2-F1
#
_entry.id   AF-A0A0U3A6W2-F1
#
_cell.length_a   1.000
_cell.length_b   1.000
_cell.length_c   1.000
_cell.angle_alpha   90.00
_cell.angle_beta   90.00
_cell.angle_gamma   90.00
#
_symmetry.space_group_name_H-M   'P 1'
#
loop_
_entity.id
_entity.type
_entity.pdbx_description
1 polymer ?
#
loop_
_entity_poly.entity_id
_entity_poly.type
_entity_poly.pdbx_seq_one_letter_code
_entity_poly.pdbx_strand_id
1 'polypeptide(L)'
;MSDIGPDTQTLEVLGTQNLLDVLRRQLEIDGVGVTTTKKDPPQPVVIYPVEQRSAFDIAIPITKPRLSHSVRKLSSLEISAFEPVYELQPLDERIRIKIRMDFGTTGTEVHQAEIGSVDIPIANTLISLITQKVMQRAKLTDVFAELVPLMRDYLAT
;
A
#
# COMPACT_ATOMS: atom_id res chain seq x y z
N MET A 1 -41.69 21.66 -35.95
CA MET A 1 -40.29 21.21 -35.81
C MET A 1 -39.40 22.32 -36.35
N SER A 2 -38.78 23.18 -35.56
CA SER A 2 -38.80 23.40 -34.12
C SER A 2 -38.47 24.89 -33.92
N ASP A 3 -39.20 25.53 -33.01
CA ASP A 3 -38.86 26.84 -32.46
C ASP A 3 -37.40 26.84 -31.99
N ILE A 4 -36.60 27.76 -32.52
CA ILE A 4 -35.33 28.14 -31.90
C ILE A 4 -35.60 29.53 -31.31
N GLY A 5 -36.01 29.54 -30.04
CA GLY A 5 -36.15 30.76 -29.24
C GLY A 5 -34.79 31.43 -29.02
N PRO A 6 -34.75 32.60 -28.35
CA PRO A 6 -33.52 33.34 -28.15
C PRO A 6 -32.65 32.65 -27.10
N ASP A 7 -31.99 31.57 -27.51
CA ASP A 7 -30.81 31.05 -26.83
C ASP A 7 -29.76 32.14 -26.91
N THR A 8 -29.54 32.83 -25.79
CA THR A 8 -28.41 33.73 -25.60
C THR A 8 -27.15 32.89 -25.52
N GLN A 9 -26.74 32.36 -26.68
CA GLN A 9 -25.48 31.70 -26.88
C GLN A 9 -24.42 32.78 -26.65
N THR A 10 -23.88 32.81 -25.44
CA THR A 10 -22.82 33.71 -25.02
C THR A 10 -21.56 33.21 -25.71
N LEU A 11 -21.39 33.65 -26.95
CA LEU A 11 -20.19 33.40 -27.73
C LEU A 11 -19.07 34.16 -27.02
N GLU A 12 -18.06 33.43 -26.52
CA GLU A 12 -16.88 34.03 -25.90
C GLU A 12 -16.06 34.73 -26.99
N VAL A 13 -16.43 35.97 -27.34
CA VAL A 13 -15.77 36.74 -28.41
C VAL A 13 -14.52 37.47 -27.88
N LEU A 14 -14.32 37.49 -26.56
CA LEU A 14 -13.20 38.15 -25.90
C LEU A 14 -11.87 37.51 -26.34
N GLY A 15 -11.00 38.30 -26.97
CA GLY A 15 -9.68 37.86 -27.43
C GLY A 15 -9.61 37.41 -28.89
N THR A 16 -10.71 37.43 -29.65
CA THR A 16 -10.67 37.16 -31.10
C THR A 16 -10.16 38.37 -31.89
N GLN A 17 -9.46 38.13 -33.01
CA GLN A 17 -8.94 39.21 -33.87
C GLN A 17 -10.07 40.13 -34.37
N ASN A 18 -11.22 39.55 -34.72
CA ASN A 18 -12.39 40.30 -35.20
C ASN A 18 -12.92 41.28 -34.15
N LEU A 19 -12.96 40.91 -32.87
CA LEU A 19 -13.39 41.82 -31.80
C LEU A 19 -12.37 42.95 -31.56
N LEU A 20 -11.08 42.64 -31.61
CA LEU A 20 -10.03 43.65 -31.51
C LEU A 20 -10.12 44.68 -32.65
N ASP A 21 -10.42 44.24 -33.87
CA ASP A 21 -10.60 45.11 -35.02
C ASP A 21 -11.84 46.02 -34.89
N VAL A 22 -12.95 45.49 -34.38
CA VAL A 22 -14.16 46.27 -34.11
C VAL A 22 -13.91 47.33 -33.04
N LEU A 23 -13.27 46.95 -31.93
CA LEU A 23 -12.94 47.88 -30.84
C LEU A 23 -11.98 48.97 -31.31
N ARG A 24 -10.97 48.62 -32.11
CA ARG A 24 -10.03 49.59 -32.68
C ARG A 24 -10.75 50.63 -33.54
N ARG A 25 -11.63 50.20 -34.44
CA ARG A 25 -12.41 51.12 -35.30
C ARG A 25 -13.32 52.05 -34.48
N GLN A 26 -13.98 51.53 -33.45
CA GLN A 26 -14.84 52.34 -32.59
C GLN A 26 -14.04 53.39 -31.82
N LEU A 27 -12.91 53.00 -31.23
CA LEU A 27 -12.03 53.90 -30.49
C LEU A 27 -11.39 54.97 -31.40
N GLU A 28 -11.12 54.63 -32.67
CA GLU A 28 -10.64 55.58 -33.68
C GLU A 28 -11.72 56.64 -34.03
N ILE A 29 -13.00 56.24 -34.14
CA ILE A 29 -14.13 57.18 -34.33
C ILE A 29 -14.26 58.12 -33.12
N ASP A 30 -14.05 57.59 -31.92
CA ASP A 30 -14.11 58.37 -30.68
C ASP A 30 -12.85 59.23 -30.44
N GLY A 31 -11.90 59.24 -31.41
CA GLY A 31 -10.69 60.06 -31.38
C GLY A 31 -9.61 59.58 -30.41
N VAL A 32 -9.70 58.34 -29.92
CA VAL A 32 -8.74 57.75 -28.99
C VAL A 32 -7.64 57.03 -29.77
N GLY A 33 -6.42 57.56 -29.73
CA GLY A 33 -5.26 56.96 -30.38
C GLY A 33 -4.84 55.64 -29.73
N VAL A 34 -5.08 54.51 -30.40
CA VAL A 34 -4.63 53.19 -29.92
C VAL A 34 -3.20 52.95 -30.39
N THR A 35 -2.23 53.07 -29.47
CA THR A 35 -0.84 52.69 -29.74
C THR A 35 -0.62 51.22 -29.44
N THR A 36 -0.04 50.47 -30.38
CA THR A 36 0.33 49.07 -30.15
C THR A 36 1.80 48.99 -29.80
N THR A 37 2.10 48.36 -28.66
CA THR A 37 3.47 48.09 -28.24
C THR A 37 3.83 46.68 -28.68
N LYS A 38 4.83 46.53 -29.57
CA LYS A 38 5.36 45.24 -30.02
C LYS A 38 6.36 44.61 -29.04
N LYS A 39 6.57 45.25 -27.88
CA LYS A 39 7.50 44.78 -26.87
C LYS A 39 6.77 43.81 -25.98
N ASP A 40 7.18 42.55 -26.04
CA ASP A 40 6.69 41.53 -25.14
C ASP A 40 6.94 41.91 -23.67
N PRO A 41 6.09 41.45 -22.75
CA PRO A 41 6.34 41.62 -21.32
C PRO A 41 7.70 41.02 -20.96
N PRO A 42 8.40 41.60 -19.97
CA PRO A 42 9.68 41.06 -19.52
C PRO A 42 9.51 39.60 -19.09
N GLN A 43 10.46 38.76 -19.48
CA GLN A 43 10.43 37.34 -19.14
C GLN A 43 10.46 37.14 -17.62
N PRO A 44 9.75 36.13 -17.09
CA PRO A 44 9.79 35.81 -15.68
C PRO A 44 11.22 35.42 -15.27
N VAL A 45 11.68 35.98 -14.15
CA VAL A 45 12.98 35.64 -13.57
C VAL A 45 12.79 34.45 -12.64
N VAL A 46 13.46 33.33 -12.93
CA VAL A 46 13.46 32.16 -12.07
C VAL A 46 14.52 32.34 -10.99
N ILE A 47 14.08 32.38 -9.73
CA ILE A 47 14.96 32.56 -8.57
C ILE A 47 15.30 31.18 -8.02
N TYR A 48 16.59 30.86 -7.97
CA TYR A 48 17.10 29.65 -7.34
C TYR A 48 17.78 29.99 -6.01
N PRO A 49 17.77 29.07 -5.03
CA PRO A 49 18.57 29.22 -3.83
C PRO A 49 20.06 29.22 -4.18
N VAL A 50 20.84 30.04 -3.47
CA VAL A 50 22.29 30.12 -3.65
C VAL A 50 22.91 28.79 -3.22
N GLU A 51 23.63 28.12 -4.12
CA GLU A 51 24.23 26.79 -3.85
C GLU A 51 25.14 26.80 -2.61
N GLN A 52 25.87 27.88 -2.38
CA GLN A 52 26.74 28.05 -1.21
C GLN A 52 25.98 27.97 0.12
N ARG A 53 24.66 28.19 0.13
CA ARG A 53 23.82 28.08 1.32
C ARG A 53 23.36 26.67 1.63
N SER A 54 23.51 25.72 0.69
CA SER A 54 23.20 24.30 0.92
C SER A 54 24.07 23.68 2.02
N ALA A 55 25.31 24.16 2.18
CA ALA A 55 26.22 23.72 3.24
C ALA A 55 25.71 24.05 4.66
N PHE A 56 24.74 24.94 4.79
CA PHE A 56 24.11 25.32 6.06
C PHE A 56 22.71 24.72 6.23
N ASP A 57 22.30 23.80 5.35
CA ASP A 57 21.05 23.07 5.50
C ASP A 57 21.18 22.04 6.64
N ILE A 58 20.63 22.39 7.80
CA ILE A 58 20.61 21.50 8.96
C ILE A 58 19.25 20.81 9.05
N ALA A 59 19.28 19.47 9.00
CA ALA A 59 18.08 18.69 9.28
C ALA A 59 17.67 18.88 10.74
N ILE A 60 16.50 19.47 10.98
CA ILE A 60 15.95 19.63 12.34
C ILE A 60 15.61 18.24 12.89
N PRO A 61 16.21 17.81 14.02
CA PRO A 61 15.91 16.50 14.58
C PRO A 61 14.47 16.46 15.09
N ILE A 62 13.78 15.37 14.80
CA ILE A 62 12.41 15.16 15.27
C ILE A 62 12.49 14.74 16.75
N THR A 63 12.14 15.65 17.65
CA THR A 63 12.25 15.46 19.12
C THR A 63 11.09 14.68 19.74
N LYS A 64 10.08 14.29 18.93
CA LYS A 64 8.89 13.57 19.40
C LYS A 64 8.83 12.17 18.78
N PRO A 65 8.33 11.16 19.52
CA PRO A 65 8.08 9.84 18.95
C PRO A 65 7.11 9.98 17.77
N ARG A 66 7.52 9.43 16.63
CA ARG A 66 6.79 9.53 15.38
C ARG A 66 6.51 8.12 14.87
N LEU A 67 5.27 7.84 14.55
CA LEU A 67 4.87 6.57 13.95
C LEU A 67 5.31 6.55 12.48
N SER A 68 6.21 5.64 12.12
CA SER A 68 6.58 5.38 10.73
C SER A 68 5.88 4.11 10.24
N HIS A 69 5.06 4.24 9.20
CA HIS A 69 4.51 3.09 8.48
C HIS A 69 5.46 2.72 7.34
N SER A 70 6.02 1.51 7.37
CA SER A 70 6.74 0.94 6.22
C SER A 70 5.75 0.05 5.46
N VAL A 71 5.33 0.51 4.29
CA VAL A 71 4.47 -0.26 3.39
C VAL A 71 5.36 -0.91 2.35
N ARG A 72 5.42 -2.24 2.33
CA ARG A 72 6.16 -3.00 1.32
C ARG A 72 5.18 -3.84 0.49
N LYS A 73 5.56 -4.11 -0.76
CA LYS A 73 4.78 -4.97 -1.63
C LYS A 73 4.96 -6.42 -1.20
N LEU A 74 3.86 -7.13 -1.02
CA LEU A 74 3.88 -8.57 -0.72
C LEU A 74 4.49 -9.39 -1.86
N SER A 75 4.29 -8.97 -3.10
CA SER A 75 4.90 -9.62 -4.28
C SER A 75 6.43 -9.53 -4.33
N SER A 76 7.05 -8.63 -3.56
CA SER A 76 8.51 -8.54 -3.42
C SER A 76 9.06 -9.27 -2.20
N LEU A 77 8.21 -10.07 -1.53
CA LEU A 77 8.62 -10.85 -0.36
C LEU A 77 9.38 -12.10 -0.79
N GLU A 78 10.68 -12.14 -0.50
CA GLU A 78 11.55 -13.29 -0.73
C GLU A 78 11.48 -14.24 0.48
N ILE A 79 10.85 -15.41 0.32
CA ILE A 79 10.69 -16.40 1.41
C ILE A 79 12.03 -17.04 1.78
N SER A 80 12.89 -17.22 0.79
CA SER A 80 14.24 -17.80 0.91
C SER A 80 15.16 -17.00 1.83
N ALA A 81 14.85 -15.72 2.07
CA ALA A 81 15.61 -14.86 2.98
C ALA A 81 15.27 -15.10 4.46
N PHE A 82 14.21 -15.85 4.78
CA PHE A 82 13.83 -16.13 6.16
C PHE A 82 14.46 -17.44 6.64
N GLU A 83 15.19 -17.36 7.74
CA GLU A 83 15.67 -18.55 8.43
C GLU A 83 14.50 -19.24 9.17
N PRO A 84 14.50 -20.58 9.26
CA PRO A 84 13.56 -21.29 10.11
C PRO A 84 13.65 -20.79 11.56
N VAL A 85 12.51 -20.50 12.17
CA VAL A 85 12.48 -20.01 13.56
C VAL A 85 12.97 -21.07 14.57
N TYR A 86 12.89 -22.34 14.19
CA TYR A 86 13.28 -23.47 15.03
C TYR A 86 14.10 -24.48 14.23
N GLU A 87 15.11 -25.05 14.87
CA GLU A 87 15.78 -26.25 14.37
C GLU A 87 14.85 -27.45 14.60
N LEU A 88 14.33 -28.01 13.50
CA LEU A 88 13.51 -29.21 13.57
C LEU A 88 14.41 -30.41 13.91
N GLN A 89 14.39 -30.85 15.17
CA GLN A 89 14.84 -32.19 15.47
C GLN A 89 13.86 -33.18 14.83
N PRO A 90 14.33 -34.29 14.22
CA PRO A 90 13.44 -35.30 13.70
C PRO A 90 12.49 -35.74 14.81
N LEU A 91 11.21 -35.50 14.61
CA LEU A 91 10.18 -35.89 15.56
C LEU A 91 10.19 -37.42 15.59
N ASP A 92 10.58 -38.01 16.73
CA ASP A 92 10.55 -39.47 16.90
C ASP A 92 9.15 -39.97 16.51
N GLU A 93 9.08 -40.87 15.52
CA GLU A 93 7.86 -41.30 14.81
C GLU A 93 6.77 -41.92 15.69
N ARG A 94 6.91 -41.95 17.02
CA ARG A 94 6.00 -42.62 17.93
C ARG A 94 5.84 -41.87 19.25
N ILE A 95 5.16 -40.73 19.23
CA ILE A 95 4.38 -40.33 20.42
C ILE A 95 3.11 -41.19 20.45
N ARG A 96 3.27 -42.52 20.55
CA ARG A 96 2.21 -43.40 21.03
C ARG A 96 2.26 -43.32 22.54
N ILE A 97 1.39 -42.50 23.13
CA ILE A 97 1.21 -42.46 24.57
C ILE A 97 0.54 -43.78 24.95
N LYS A 98 1.34 -44.77 25.38
CA LYS A 98 0.83 -45.99 26.00
C LYS A 98 0.46 -45.66 27.42
N ILE A 99 -0.84 -45.54 27.69
CA ILE A 99 -1.31 -45.35 29.05
C ILE A 99 -1.42 -46.73 29.69
N ARG A 100 -0.60 -46.97 30.71
CA ARG A 100 -0.67 -48.14 31.57
C ARG A 100 -1.65 -47.85 32.71
N MET A 101 -2.62 -48.74 32.88
CA MET A 101 -3.66 -48.61 33.89
C MET A 101 -3.39 -49.60 35.02
N ASP A 102 -3.06 -49.08 36.19
CA ASP A 102 -2.70 -49.88 37.38
C ASP A 102 -3.86 -49.91 38.39
N PHE A 103 -4.11 -51.08 38.99
CA PHE A 103 -5.09 -51.20 40.06
C PHE A 103 -4.53 -50.57 41.34
N GLY A 104 -5.12 -49.45 41.78
CA GLY A 104 -4.52 -48.57 42.80
C GLY A 104 -4.22 -49.21 44.17
N THR A 105 -4.82 -50.37 44.49
CA THR A 105 -4.59 -51.08 45.75
C THR A 105 -3.50 -52.15 45.68
N THR A 106 -3.28 -52.79 44.53
CA THR A 106 -2.34 -53.92 44.37
C THR A 106 -1.19 -53.61 43.43
N GLY A 107 -1.18 -52.43 42.78
CA GLY A 107 -0.13 -52.00 41.85
C GLY A 107 0.03 -52.93 40.65
N THR A 108 -0.98 -53.75 40.37
CA THR A 108 -0.95 -54.76 39.31
C THR A 108 -1.47 -54.15 38.02
N GLU A 109 -0.75 -54.37 36.92
CA GLU A 109 -1.11 -53.84 35.61
C GLU A 109 -2.37 -54.55 35.08
N VAL A 110 -3.42 -53.77 34.83
CA VAL A 110 -4.72 -54.30 34.39
C VAL A 110 -4.86 -54.23 32.88
N HIS A 111 -4.37 -53.14 32.28
CA HIS A 111 -4.57 -52.87 30.87
C HIS A 111 -3.59 -51.82 30.34
N GLN A 112 -3.24 -51.92 29.06
CA GLN A 112 -2.60 -50.85 28.30
C GLN A 112 -3.53 -50.42 27.17
N ALA A 113 -3.85 -49.13 27.10
CA ALA A 113 -4.57 -48.54 25.99
C ALA A 113 -3.62 -47.68 25.15
N GLU A 114 -3.62 -47.90 23.83
CA GLU A 114 -2.98 -46.99 22.89
C GLU A 114 -3.97 -45.85 22.59
N ILE A 115 -3.66 -44.62 23.03
CA ILE A 115 -4.38 -43.45 22.55
C ILE A 115 -3.86 -43.14 21.16
N GLY A 116 -4.74 -43.25 20.16
CA GLY A 116 -4.46 -42.79 18.80
C GLY A 116 -4.09 -41.31 18.82
N SER A 117 -3.08 -40.96 18.02
CA SER A 117 -2.64 -39.58 17.81
C SER A 117 -3.83 -38.63 17.70
N VAL A 118 -3.87 -37.61 18.57
CA VAL A 118 -4.83 -36.49 18.52
C VAL A 118 -5.03 -36.10 17.06
N ASP A 119 -6.29 -36.02 16.60
CA ASP A 119 -6.65 -35.70 15.21
C ASP A 119 -5.83 -34.49 14.75
N ILE A 120 -4.73 -34.77 14.04
CA ILE A 120 -3.87 -33.72 13.50
C ILE A 120 -4.74 -33.04 12.45
N PRO A 121 -5.01 -31.72 12.57
CA PRO A 121 -5.82 -31.03 11.59
C PRO A 121 -5.21 -31.25 10.21
N ILE A 122 -6.06 -31.42 9.20
CA ILE A 122 -5.64 -31.49 7.80
C ILE A 122 -4.64 -30.36 7.53
N ALA A 123 -3.51 -30.65 6.88
CA ALA A 123 -2.40 -29.70 6.71
C ALA A 123 -2.86 -28.33 6.18
N ASN A 124 -3.84 -28.31 5.28
CA ASN A 124 -4.42 -27.08 4.73
C ASN A 124 -5.15 -26.23 5.80
N THR A 125 -5.78 -26.86 6.78
CA THR A 125 -6.43 -26.18 7.91
C THR A 125 -5.39 -25.50 8.80
N LEU A 126 -4.26 -26.16 9.06
CA LEU A 126 -3.13 -25.58 9.79
C LEU A 126 -2.53 -24.40 9.05
N ILE A 127 -2.24 -24.55 7.75
CA ILE A 127 -1.71 -23.46 6.92
C ILE A 127 -2.68 -22.27 6.93
N SER A 128 -3.99 -22.50 6.79
CA SER A 128 -5.01 -21.45 6.82
C SER A 128 -5.03 -20.70 8.15
N LEU A 129 -4.95 -21.42 9.27
CA LEU A 129 -4.96 -20.84 10.61
C LEU A 129 -3.69 -20.03 10.91
N ILE A 130 -2.53 -20.53 10.47
CA ILE A 130 -1.26 -19.80 10.57
C ILE A 130 -1.33 -18.52 9.72
N THR A 131 -1.79 -18.63 8.47
CA THR A 131 -1.95 -17.49 7.55
C THR A 131 -2.84 -16.40 8.18
N GLN A 132 -3.97 -16.79 8.78
CA GLN A 132 -4.87 -15.85 9.45
C GLN A 132 -4.22 -15.17 10.66
N LYS A 133 -3.44 -15.90 11.46
CA LYS A 133 -2.66 -15.31 12.57
C LYS A 133 -1.62 -14.32 12.08
N VAL A 134 -0.91 -14.64 10.99
CA VAL A 134 0.07 -13.74 10.37
C VAL A 134 -0.62 -12.48 9.86
N MET A 135 -1.74 -12.61 9.15
CA MET A 135 -2.53 -11.46 8.67
C MET A 135 -2.98 -10.56 9.82
N GLN A 136 -3.49 -11.13 10.91
CA GLN A 136 -3.89 -10.35 12.10
C GLN A 136 -2.71 -9.60 12.72
N ARG A 137 -1.56 -10.25 12.84
CA ARG A 137 -0.37 -9.68 13.49
C ARG A 137 0.30 -8.61 12.61
N ALA A 138 0.31 -8.81 11.30
CA ALA A 138 0.81 -7.86 10.31
C ALA A 138 -0.21 -6.78 9.91
N LYS A 139 -1.45 -6.86 10.42
CA LYS A 139 -2.58 -5.97 10.07
C LYS A 139 -2.83 -5.91 8.55
N LEU A 140 -2.72 -7.07 7.89
CA LEU A 140 -3.00 -7.23 6.48
C LEU A 140 -4.48 -7.57 6.28
N THR A 141 -5.13 -6.91 5.33
CA THR A 141 -6.55 -7.09 5.02
C THR A 141 -6.69 -7.63 3.60
N ASP A 142 -7.55 -8.64 3.42
CA ASP A 142 -7.91 -9.19 2.10
C ASP A 142 -6.76 -9.77 1.26
N VAL A 143 -5.68 -10.23 1.91
CA VAL A 143 -4.50 -10.79 1.23
C VAL A 143 -4.35 -12.31 1.40
N PHE A 144 -5.41 -12.99 1.80
CA PHE A 144 -5.33 -14.42 2.14
C PHE A 144 -4.87 -15.27 0.95
N ALA A 145 -5.42 -15.03 -0.24
CA ALA A 145 -5.09 -15.81 -1.44
C ALA A 145 -3.62 -15.67 -1.88
N GLU A 146 -3.00 -14.51 -1.68
CA GLU A 146 -1.59 -14.30 -2.02
C GLU A 146 -0.65 -14.86 -0.94
N LEU A 147 -1.06 -14.80 0.34
CA LEU A 147 -0.20 -15.21 1.46
C LEU A 147 -0.14 -16.74 1.64
N VAL A 148 -1.23 -17.46 1.36
CA VAL A 148 -1.29 -18.93 1.51
C VAL A 148 -0.17 -19.68 0.77
N PRO A 149 0.10 -19.44 -0.55
CA PRO A 149 1.19 -20.13 -1.23
C PRO A 149 2.55 -19.80 -0.60
N LEU A 150 2.79 -18.54 -0.23
CA LEU A 150 4.03 -18.12 0.41
C LEU A 150 4.23 -18.81 1.78
N MET A 151 3.17 -18.92 2.57
CA MET A 151 3.22 -19.62 3.85
C MET A 151 3.44 -21.12 3.68
N ARG A 152 2.89 -21.72 2.63
CA ARG A 152 3.10 -23.14 2.32
C ARG A 152 4.56 -23.40 1.97
N ASP A 153 5.17 -22.55 1.16
CA ASP A 153 6.57 -22.69 0.75
C ASP A 153 7.52 -22.48 1.95
N TYR A 154 7.20 -21.52 2.83
CA TYR A 154 7.94 -21.29 4.08
C TYR A 154 7.84 -22.47 5.07
N LEU A 155 6.69 -23.14 5.14
CA LEU A 155 6.51 -24.30 6.02
C LEU A 155 7.09 -25.60 5.43
N ALA A 156 7.41 -25.61 4.14
CA ALA A 156 8.07 -26.73 3.48
C ALA A 156 9.61 -26.68 3.59
N THR A 157 10.16 -25.57 4.09
CA THR A 157 11.60 -25.36 4.32
C THR A 157 12.01 -25.91 5.68
#